data_AF-A0YKC4-F1
#
_entry.id   AF-A0YKC4-F1
#
_cell.length_a   1.000
_cell.length_b   1.000
_cell.length_c   1.000
_cell.angle_alpha   90.00
_cell.angle_beta   90.00
_cell.angle_gamma   90.00
#
_symmetry.space_group_name_H-M   'P 1'
#
loop_
_entity.id
_entity.type
_entity.pdbx_description
1 polymer ?
#
loop_
_entity_poly.entity_id
_entity_poly.type
_entity_poly.pdbx_seq_one_letter_code
_entity_poly.pdbx_strand_id
1 'polypeptide(L)'
;MYPRLLAFPILATLTTIFCATQLTALAQIVPDNSLGNENSVVTPNVNIRGINSDRIDGGAVRGGNLFHSFEEFNVDEGRGAYFSNPDNIINILSRVTGDNISQILGTLGVLGNANLFLINPSGIVFEPNASLDVGGSFFATTADGILFENGFEFSASNPEAPPLLTINIPIGLNIRENPGRIVNQATLTTLDDGSTIRDDAGFLVPQGLNVPQNQTLALVGGDILFNNGVAISPGSQIELGGLSEPGIIELANIEANGNRSVLQFPNNIQRANVALTNESQINVRSNEGRNININARNFEMSERSIIRAGFDQGLGFAEAQGGDVNINAQENVLLTDNSFISNIIDIDSLGEPGDINIETSSLFMENGAAVTASTFGPGNAGSVSILATNSVEFSNANIFSSAEIGAVGNAGTVEIITENLLLSNGSQVITDISGEGNAGNITVQAKSIELTGTFANDSEQFSSSFFADVNQTGIGNGGTITIETEQLLLSDGAQISSSTFGQVNAGLVSILATDSVELLGSSIISNVVEGGTGNANTVNIETQNLLVSGGSQIQSLTFGNGDAGNINIKAQSIDITGTSTDGLG
;
A
#
# COMPACT_ATOMS: atom_id res chain seq x y z
N MET A 1 80.04 8.84 43.24
CA MET A 1 79.15 7.73 43.61
C MET A 1 78.06 8.30 44.50
N TYR A 2 76.90 8.60 43.90
CA TYR A 2 75.59 9.02 44.42
C TYR A 2 74.87 9.71 43.23
N PRO A 3 73.83 9.14 42.61
CA PRO A 3 73.03 9.86 41.63
C PRO A 3 71.88 10.61 42.31
N ARG A 4 71.67 11.85 41.88
CA ARG A 4 70.58 12.75 42.29
C ARG A 4 69.23 12.20 41.84
N LEU A 5 68.28 12.09 42.76
CA LEU A 5 66.85 11.89 42.49
C LEU A 5 66.24 13.20 41.95
N LEU A 6 65.60 13.13 40.78
CA LEU A 6 64.70 14.16 40.24
C LEU A 6 63.28 13.87 40.74
N ALA A 7 62.70 14.84 41.45
CA ALA A 7 61.32 14.79 41.93
C ALA A 7 60.36 15.24 40.81
N PHE A 8 59.36 14.42 40.51
CA PHE A 8 58.19 14.78 39.70
C PHE A 8 57.03 15.20 40.63
N PRO A 9 56.34 16.31 40.37
CA PRO A 9 55.14 16.66 41.12
C PRO A 9 53.94 15.87 40.58
N ILE A 10 53.24 15.16 41.47
CA ILE A 10 51.95 14.53 41.19
C ILE A 10 50.89 15.64 41.23
N LEU A 11 50.36 16.01 40.06
CA LEU A 11 49.23 16.90 39.92
C LEU A 11 47.95 16.07 40.13
N ALA A 12 47.30 16.21 41.28
CA ALA A 12 46.01 15.58 41.54
C ALA A 12 44.91 16.34 40.76
N THR A 13 44.45 15.77 39.65
CA THR A 13 43.26 16.25 38.93
C THR A 13 42.01 15.82 39.70
N LEU A 14 41.31 16.81 40.28
CA LEU A 14 40.00 16.64 40.88
C LEU A 14 38.97 16.50 39.74
N THR A 15 38.60 15.27 39.38
CA THR A 15 37.55 14.99 38.41
C THR A 15 36.19 15.31 39.05
N THR A 16 35.67 16.51 38.81
CA THR A 16 34.27 16.83 39.05
C THR A 16 33.43 16.07 38.04
N ILE A 17 32.78 15.00 38.49
CA ILE A 17 31.73 14.32 37.73
C ILE A 17 30.57 15.31 37.60
N PHE A 18 30.47 15.98 36.45
CA PHE A 18 29.26 16.68 36.06
C PHE A 18 28.25 15.59 35.68
N CYS A 19 27.43 15.18 36.64
CA CYS A 19 26.23 14.41 36.35
C CYS A 19 25.28 15.34 35.61
N ALA A 20 25.32 15.32 34.28
CA ALA A 20 24.30 15.95 33.47
C ALA A 20 23.00 15.17 33.73
N THR A 21 22.18 15.67 34.65
CA THR A 21 20.78 15.26 34.72
C THR A 21 20.17 15.66 33.38
N GLN A 22 19.94 14.69 32.50
CA GLN A 22 18.94 14.87 31.46
C GLN A 22 17.66 15.25 32.20
N LEU A 23 17.22 16.50 32.04
CA LEU A 23 15.86 16.86 32.36
C LEU A 23 15.01 16.03 31.39
N THR A 24 14.44 14.94 31.89
CA THR A 24 13.30 14.30 31.24
C THR A 24 12.24 15.41 31.14
N ALA A 25 12.00 15.89 29.92
CA ALA A 25 10.86 16.76 29.66
C ALA A 25 9.62 15.98 30.12
N LEU A 26 8.89 16.52 31.09
CA LEU A 26 7.55 16.00 31.41
C LEU A 26 6.73 16.14 30.13
N ALA A 27 5.93 15.14 29.71
CA ALA A 27 4.98 15.42 28.63
C ALA A 27 4.12 16.61 29.04
N GLN A 28 4.03 17.55 28.11
CA GLN A 28 3.36 18.81 28.34
C GLN A 28 2.44 19.05 27.16
N ILE A 29 1.14 19.08 27.46
CA ILE A 29 0.17 19.76 26.62
C ILE A 29 0.08 21.18 27.17
N VAL A 30 0.61 22.13 26.42
CA VAL A 30 0.71 23.54 26.84
C VAL A 30 -0.15 24.37 25.92
N PRO A 31 -1.30 24.87 26.38
CA PRO A 31 -2.06 25.87 25.62
C PRO A 31 -1.22 27.12 25.37
N ASP A 32 -1.30 27.66 24.15
CA ASP A 32 -0.82 29.00 23.86
C ASP A 32 -1.94 30.05 24.05
N ASN A 33 -1.65 31.31 23.76
CA ASN A 33 -2.61 32.42 23.87
C ASN A 33 -3.12 32.93 22.51
N SER A 34 -2.89 32.20 21.43
CA SER A 34 -3.19 32.65 20.06
C SER A 34 -4.68 32.65 19.71
N LEU A 35 -5.52 32.00 20.53
CA LEU A 35 -6.99 32.06 20.44
C LEU A 35 -7.60 33.22 21.27
N GLY A 36 -6.76 34.05 21.91
CA GLY A 36 -7.20 35.22 22.66
C GLY A 36 -7.96 34.86 23.93
N ASN A 37 -9.26 35.19 24.01
CA ASN A 37 -10.08 34.89 25.19
C ASN A 37 -10.73 33.50 25.13
N GLU A 38 -10.65 32.82 23.97
CA GLU A 38 -11.22 31.50 23.71
C GLU A 38 -10.12 30.43 23.76
N ASN A 39 -9.18 30.56 24.70
CA ASN A 39 -8.02 29.69 24.81
C ASN A 39 -8.39 28.24 25.09
N SER A 40 -7.49 27.35 24.70
CA SER A 40 -7.55 25.94 25.08
C SER A 40 -7.27 25.82 26.59
N VAL A 41 -7.96 24.90 27.25
CA VAL A 41 -7.84 24.69 28.69
C VAL A 41 -7.51 23.22 28.93
N VAL A 42 -6.38 22.96 29.58
CA VAL A 42 -5.97 21.60 29.94
C VAL A 42 -6.25 21.36 31.41
N THR A 43 -7.08 20.36 31.70
CA THR A 43 -7.34 19.85 33.05
C THR A 43 -6.58 18.54 33.23
N PRO A 44 -5.45 18.52 33.95
CA PRO A 44 -4.63 17.33 34.05
C PRO A 44 -5.15 16.32 35.06
N ASN A 45 -4.70 15.07 34.90
CA ASN A 45 -4.95 13.94 35.82
C ASN A 45 -6.44 13.59 36.06
N VAL A 46 -7.23 13.65 35.00
CA VAL A 46 -8.62 13.21 35.00
C VAL A 46 -8.68 11.75 34.61
N ASN A 47 -9.38 10.92 35.39
CA ASN A 47 -9.64 9.54 34.97
C ASN A 47 -10.74 9.54 33.88
N ILE A 48 -10.35 9.12 32.68
CA ILE A 48 -11.25 8.97 31.53
C ILE A 48 -11.14 7.53 31.07
N ARG A 49 -12.26 6.79 31.13
CA ARG A 49 -12.34 5.38 30.70
C ARG A 49 -11.28 4.47 31.34
N GLY A 50 -10.85 4.79 32.56
CA GLY A 50 -9.84 4.03 33.30
C GLY A 50 -8.40 4.51 33.09
N ILE A 51 -8.16 5.49 32.22
CA ILE A 51 -6.83 6.01 31.88
C ILE A 51 -6.61 7.36 32.58
N ASN A 52 -5.44 7.57 33.19
CA ASN A 52 -5.08 8.87 33.76
C ASN A 52 -4.75 9.86 32.64
N SER A 53 -5.60 10.85 32.45
CA SER A 53 -5.62 11.64 31.22
C SER A 53 -5.58 13.14 31.46
N ASP A 54 -5.12 13.89 30.46
CA ASP A 54 -5.29 15.32 30.36
C ASP A 54 -6.56 15.60 29.54
N ARG A 55 -7.56 16.24 30.14
CA ARG A 55 -8.78 16.65 29.45
C ARG A 55 -8.62 18.04 28.86
N ILE A 56 -8.91 18.18 27.58
CA ILE A 56 -8.81 19.42 26.82
C ILE A 56 -10.22 19.99 26.64
N ASP A 57 -10.45 21.15 27.26
CA ASP A 57 -11.68 21.94 27.24
C ASP A 57 -11.41 23.33 26.61
N GLY A 58 -12.44 24.19 26.56
CA GLY A 58 -12.32 25.55 26.03
C GLY A 58 -12.26 25.57 24.50
N GLY A 59 -11.43 26.44 23.94
CA GLY A 59 -11.30 26.62 22.49
C GLY A 59 -12.34 27.56 21.88
N ALA A 60 -12.09 27.96 20.63
CA ALA A 60 -12.96 28.87 19.88
C ALA A 60 -13.94 28.05 19.01
N VAL A 61 -15.23 28.31 19.12
CA VAL A 61 -16.26 27.60 18.34
C VAL A 61 -16.73 28.48 17.18
N ARG A 62 -16.71 27.94 15.96
CA ARG A 62 -17.30 28.57 14.76
C ARG A 62 -18.07 27.52 13.97
N GLY A 63 -19.40 27.60 14.02
CA GLY A 63 -20.26 26.60 13.37
C GLY A 63 -19.99 25.20 13.94
N GLY A 64 -19.75 24.23 13.07
CA GLY A 64 -19.38 22.86 13.45
C GLY A 64 -17.89 22.65 13.78
N ASN A 65 -17.08 23.71 13.83
CA ASN A 65 -15.64 23.61 14.08
C ASN A 65 -15.27 24.14 15.47
N LEU A 66 -14.48 23.37 16.20
CA LEU A 66 -13.86 23.74 17.48
C LEU A 66 -12.34 23.86 17.29
N PHE A 67 -11.79 25.03 17.57
CA PHE A 67 -10.37 25.33 17.37
C PHE A 67 -9.61 25.29 18.69
N HIS A 68 -8.50 24.56 18.71
CA HIS A 68 -7.53 24.50 19.80
C HIS A 68 -6.13 24.88 19.32
N SER A 69 -5.33 25.44 20.22
CA SER A 69 -3.98 25.89 19.93
C SER A 69 -3.07 25.66 21.13
N PHE A 70 -1.89 25.13 20.86
CA PHE A 70 -0.92 24.70 21.85
C PHE A 70 0.49 25.17 21.46
N GLU A 71 1.30 25.54 22.43
CA GLU A 71 2.74 25.70 22.24
C GLU A 71 3.43 24.33 22.15
N GLU A 72 2.99 23.37 22.97
CA GLU A 72 3.50 21.99 23.02
C GLU A 72 2.34 21.00 23.08
N PHE A 73 2.47 19.87 22.38
CA PHE A 73 1.48 18.80 22.43
C PHE A 73 2.16 17.43 22.41
N ASN A 74 2.28 16.82 23.59
CA ASN A 74 2.86 15.49 23.79
C ASN A 74 1.95 14.66 24.70
N VAL A 75 1.92 13.35 24.51
CA VAL A 75 1.12 12.42 25.34
C VAL A 75 2.04 11.34 25.89
N ASP A 76 2.19 11.26 27.21
CA ASP A 76 3.02 10.25 27.89
C ASP A 76 2.46 8.83 27.72
N GLU A 77 3.36 7.85 27.85
CA GLU A 77 3.03 6.42 27.88
C GLU A 77 2.02 6.10 29.02
N GLY A 78 0.99 5.31 28.70
CA GLY A 78 -0.05 4.92 29.65
C GLY A 78 -0.96 6.06 30.10
N ARG A 79 -0.80 7.27 29.53
CA ARG A 79 -1.69 8.43 29.75
C ARG A 79 -2.58 8.65 28.54
N GLY A 80 -3.66 9.40 28.76
CA GLY A 80 -4.57 9.84 27.70
C GLY A 80 -4.55 11.35 27.52
N ALA A 81 -4.86 11.82 26.31
CA ALA A 81 -5.20 13.20 26.02
C ALA A 81 -6.56 13.21 25.31
N TYR A 82 -7.57 13.82 25.95
CA TYR A 82 -8.95 13.74 25.48
C TYR A 82 -9.55 15.11 25.24
N PHE A 83 -9.96 15.38 24.00
CA PHE A 83 -10.74 16.56 23.66
C PHE A 83 -12.19 16.39 24.08
N SER A 84 -12.72 17.36 24.81
CA SER A 84 -14.16 17.49 25.02
C SER A 84 -14.86 17.79 23.71
N ASN A 85 -16.03 17.20 23.49
CA ASN A 85 -16.82 17.41 22.28
C ASN A 85 -18.18 18.04 22.62
N PRO A 86 -18.31 19.38 22.58
CA PRO A 86 -19.60 20.06 22.75
C PRO A 86 -20.63 19.68 21.67
N ASP A 87 -21.90 19.95 21.95
CA ASP A 87 -22.98 19.69 20.99
C ASP A 87 -22.75 20.42 19.66
N ASN A 88 -23.07 19.73 18.56
CA ASN A 88 -22.98 20.22 17.17
C ASN A 88 -21.56 20.45 16.63
N ILE A 89 -20.51 20.04 17.36
CA ILE A 89 -19.15 20.03 16.82
C ILE A 89 -18.93 18.79 15.95
N ILE A 90 -18.48 19.04 14.72
CA ILE A 90 -18.16 18.05 13.69
C ILE A 90 -16.65 17.89 13.59
N ASN A 91 -15.87 18.97 13.65
CA ASN A 91 -14.41 18.92 13.60
C ASN A 91 -13.78 19.64 14.78
N ILE A 92 -12.77 18.99 15.37
CA ILE A 92 -11.85 19.57 16.35
C ILE A 92 -10.52 19.80 15.64
N LEU A 93 -10.12 21.06 15.54
CA LEU A 93 -8.94 21.50 14.81
C LEU A 93 -7.88 21.98 15.80
N SER A 94 -6.82 21.20 15.96
CA SER A 94 -5.78 21.45 16.96
C SER A 94 -4.45 21.74 16.28
N ARG A 95 -3.85 22.90 16.57
CA ARG A 95 -2.52 23.26 16.07
C ARG A 95 -1.47 23.36 17.17
N VAL A 96 -0.23 23.02 16.83
CA VAL A 96 0.97 23.27 17.63
C VAL A 96 1.75 24.42 17.02
N THR A 97 1.97 25.49 17.79
CA THR A 97 2.62 26.73 17.37
C THR A 97 4.09 26.80 17.76
N GLY A 98 4.56 25.91 18.64
CA GLY A 98 5.98 25.77 18.99
C GLY A 98 6.77 24.96 17.95
N ASP A 99 8.10 25.01 18.09
CA ASP A 99 9.04 24.41 17.14
C ASP A 99 9.34 22.91 17.42
N ASN A 100 8.73 22.33 18.46
CA ASN A 100 8.98 20.96 18.87
C ASN A 100 8.04 19.96 18.21
N ILE A 101 8.55 18.75 17.96
CA ILE A 101 7.75 17.63 17.46
C ILE A 101 6.72 17.19 18.50
N SER A 102 5.59 16.67 18.04
CA SER A 102 4.62 16.00 18.91
C SER A 102 4.98 14.52 19.09
N GLN A 103 5.31 14.12 20.31
CA GLN A 103 5.52 12.72 20.70
C GLN A 103 4.26 12.17 21.38
N ILE A 104 3.64 11.19 20.73
CA ILE A 104 2.42 10.52 21.19
C ILE A 104 2.80 9.11 21.62
N LEU A 105 2.96 8.90 22.94
CA LEU A 105 3.28 7.60 23.55
C LEU A 105 2.04 6.90 24.13
N GLY A 106 0.98 7.65 24.37
CA GLY A 106 -0.26 7.17 24.98
C GLY A 106 -1.47 7.28 24.05
N THR A 107 -2.65 7.42 24.67
CA THR A 107 -3.92 7.47 23.93
C THR A 107 -4.32 8.90 23.59
N LEU A 108 -4.62 9.18 22.32
CA LEU A 108 -5.22 10.43 21.87
C LEU A 108 -6.71 10.19 21.55
N GLY A 109 -7.62 10.97 22.13
CA GLY A 109 -9.04 10.70 21.98
C GLY A 109 -9.97 11.89 21.98
N VAL A 110 -11.23 11.61 21.64
CA VAL A 110 -12.33 12.59 21.63
C VAL A 110 -13.49 12.05 22.44
N LEU A 111 -14.06 12.87 23.32
CA LEU A 111 -15.23 12.53 24.13
C LEU A 111 -16.53 12.72 23.32
N GLY A 112 -16.60 12.07 22.15
CA GLY A 112 -17.71 12.16 21.20
C GLY A 112 -17.27 11.70 19.80
N ASN A 113 -18.03 12.10 18.78
CA ASN A 113 -17.86 11.60 17.41
C ASN A 113 -17.30 12.65 16.44
N ALA A 114 -16.78 13.78 16.94
CA ALA A 114 -16.15 14.76 16.08
C ALA A 114 -14.86 14.20 15.48
N ASN A 115 -14.56 14.62 14.25
CA ASN A 115 -13.28 14.40 13.61
C ASN A 115 -12.19 15.18 14.37
N LEU A 116 -11.00 14.63 14.44
CA LEU A 116 -9.86 15.27 15.09
C LEU A 116 -8.74 15.54 14.10
N PHE A 117 -8.33 16.80 14.00
CA PHE A 117 -7.16 17.25 13.25
C PHE A 117 -6.07 17.64 14.25
N LEU A 118 -4.90 17.04 14.12
CA LEU A 118 -3.68 17.41 14.85
C LEU A 118 -2.66 17.96 13.84
N ILE A 119 -2.35 19.24 13.94
CA ILE A 119 -1.45 19.97 13.06
C ILE A 119 -0.17 20.29 13.83
N ASN A 120 0.97 19.77 13.39
CA ASN A 120 2.27 20.17 13.89
C ASN A 120 3.29 20.21 12.75
N PRO A 121 3.69 21.40 12.26
CA PRO A 121 4.61 21.52 11.13
C PRO A 121 6.00 20.94 11.41
N SER A 122 6.39 20.87 12.69
CA SER A 122 7.68 20.35 13.13
C SER A 122 7.79 18.83 13.01
N GLY A 123 6.65 18.12 13.05
CA GLY A 123 6.58 16.67 12.94
C GLY A 123 5.74 16.00 14.02
N ILE A 124 5.32 14.76 13.75
CA ILE A 124 4.49 13.96 14.65
C ILE A 124 5.06 12.54 14.73
N VAL A 125 5.25 12.01 15.94
CA VAL A 125 5.73 10.65 16.17
C VAL A 125 4.73 9.92 17.05
N PHE A 126 4.16 8.83 16.53
CA PHE A 126 3.38 7.87 17.28
C PHE A 126 4.30 6.72 17.69
N GLU A 127 4.59 6.64 18.98
CA GLU A 127 5.50 5.67 19.59
C GLU A 127 4.80 4.30 19.79
N PRO A 128 5.52 3.24 20.18
CA PRO A 128 4.99 1.86 20.23
C PRO A 128 3.64 1.63 20.93
N ASN A 129 3.33 2.41 21.97
CA ASN A 129 2.10 2.30 22.76
C ASN A 129 1.04 3.36 22.41
N ALA A 130 1.27 4.13 21.34
CA ALA A 130 0.32 5.11 20.85
C ALA A 130 -0.98 4.44 20.39
N SER A 131 -2.10 5.05 20.73
CA SER A 131 -3.43 4.60 20.30
C SER A 131 -4.38 5.77 20.07
N LEU A 132 -5.38 5.54 19.25
CA LEU A 132 -6.47 6.49 19.03
C LEU A 132 -7.75 5.99 19.72
N ASP A 133 -8.46 6.90 20.38
CA ASP A 133 -9.79 6.68 20.95
C ASP A 133 -10.75 7.77 20.45
N VAL A 134 -11.07 7.70 19.16
CA VAL A 134 -11.88 8.68 18.44
C VAL A 134 -13.16 8.04 17.91
N GLY A 135 -14.27 8.79 17.93
CA GLY A 135 -15.54 8.35 17.34
C GLY A 135 -15.75 8.79 15.88
N GLY A 136 -14.91 9.71 15.38
CA GLY A 136 -14.92 10.21 14.00
C GLY A 136 -13.61 9.92 13.26
N SER A 137 -13.36 10.66 12.20
CA SER A 137 -12.11 10.59 11.42
C SER A 137 -10.94 11.26 12.14
N PHE A 138 -9.71 10.83 11.83
CA PHE A 138 -8.49 11.39 12.38
C PHE A 138 -7.53 11.83 11.28
N PHE A 139 -7.05 13.06 11.40
CA PHE A 139 -6.11 13.68 10.48
C PHE A 139 -4.88 14.14 11.28
N ALA A 140 -3.74 13.48 11.11
CA ALA A 140 -2.46 13.98 11.59
C ALA A 140 -1.75 14.66 10.43
N THR A 141 -1.32 15.91 10.62
CA THR A 141 -0.68 16.66 9.54
C THR A 141 0.49 17.51 9.99
N THR A 142 1.51 17.59 9.12
CA THR A 142 2.62 18.54 9.25
C THR A 142 2.50 19.70 8.27
N ALA A 143 1.30 19.92 7.73
CA ALA A 143 0.92 21.19 7.13
C ALA A 143 1.12 22.33 8.13
N ASP A 144 1.36 23.53 7.61
CA ASP A 144 1.41 24.71 8.46
C ASP A 144 0.02 25.18 8.89
N GLY A 145 -0.99 24.97 8.06
CA GLY A 145 -2.34 25.39 8.42
C GLY A 145 -3.44 24.75 7.58
N ILE A 146 -4.66 24.93 8.06
CA ILE A 146 -5.88 24.53 7.36
C ILE A 146 -6.50 25.76 6.72
N LEU A 147 -6.75 25.68 5.41
CA LEU A 147 -7.42 26.70 4.62
C LEU A 147 -8.93 26.49 4.63
N PHE A 148 -9.67 27.60 4.65
CA PHE A 148 -11.13 27.62 4.61
C PHE A 148 -11.65 28.41 3.41
N GLU A 149 -12.89 28.14 3.02
CA GLU A 149 -13.56 28.75 1.85
C GLU A 149 -13.57 30.29 1.87
N ASN A 150 -13.59 30.90 3.06
CA ASN A 150 -13.56 32.36 3.22
C ASN A 150 -12.15 32.98 3.10
N GLY A 151 -11.13 32.18 2.81
CA GLY A 151 -9.73 32.59 2.72
C GLY A 151 -9.00 32.69 4.05
N PHE A 152 -9.64 32.36 5.17
CA PHE A 152 -8.96 32.24 6.46
C PHE A 152 -8.06 31.01 6.49
N GLU A 153 -6.89 31.14 7.12
CA GLU A 153 -5.97 30.06 7.39
C GLU A 153 -5.80 29.89 8.90
N PHE A 154 -6.07 28.69 9.41
CA PHE A 154 -5.71 28.33 10.77
C PHE A 154 -4.24 27.86 10.81
N SER A 155 -3.31 28.82 10.78
CA SER A 155 -1.86 28.60 10.67
C SER A 155 -1.17 28.37 12.02
N ALA A 156 -0.19 27.47 12.06
CA ALA A 156 0.70 27.20 13.18
C ALA A 156 1.85 28.22 13.27
N SER A 157 2.51 28.56 12.16
CA SER A 157 3.63 29.52 12.16
C SER A 157 3.22 30.98 12.29
N ASN A 158 2.02 31.35 11.82
CA ASN A 158 1.49 32.71 11.92
C ASN A 158 0.11 32.67 12.59
N PRO A 159 0.07 32.37 13.90
CA PRO A 159 -1.17 31.99 14.55
C PRO A 159 -2.06 33.21 14.83
N GLU A 160 -3.17 33.29 14.10
CA GLU A 160 -4.27 34.21 14.39
C GLU A 160 -5.47 33.48 14.99
N ALA A 161 -6.30 34.19 15.75
CA ALA A 161 -7.56 33.68 16.28
C ALA A 161 -8.61 33.61 15.15
N PRO A 162 -9.47 32.56 15.12
CA PRO A 162 -10.47 32.45 14.08
C PRO A 162 -11.48 33.61 14.15
N PRO A 163 -11.81 34.25 13.00
CA PRO A 163 -12.75 35.38 12.96
C PRO A 163 -14.12 34.99 13.54
N LEU A 164 -14.86 35.96 14.08
CA LEU A 164 -16.17 35.73 14.73
C LEU A 164 -17.28 35.22 13.79
N LEU A 165 -17.11 35.42 12.48
CA LEU A 165 -18.03 34.90 11.48
C LEU A 165 -17.88 33.38 11.37
N THR A 166 -18.97 32.71 11.00
CA THR A 166 -18.95 31.26 10.87
C THR A 166 -17.99 30.81 9.77
N ILE A 167 -17.14 29.84 10.10
CA ILE A 167 -16.26 29.15 9.17
C ILE A 167 -16.69 27.68 9.19
N ASN A 168 -17.14 27.16 8.05
CA ASN A 168 -17.80 25.84 8.05
C ASN A 168 -16.92 24.73 7.49
N ILE A 169 -16.21 24.94 6.38
CA ILE A 169 -15.63 23.84 5.60
C ILE A 169 -14.13 24.05 5.39
N PRO A 170 -13.26 23.20 5.97
CA PRO A 170 -11.88 23.06 5.55
C PRO A 170 -11.79 22.68 4.08
N ILE A 171 -10.99 23.40 3.30
CA ILE A 171 -10.82 23.17 1.85
C ILE A 171 -9.42 22.72 1.47
N GLY A 172 -8.43 22.81 2.38
CA GLY A 172 -7.08 22.36 2.07
C GLY A 172 -6.11 22.45 3.23
N LEU A 173 -5.00 21.75 3.08
CA LEU A 173 -3.84 21.73 3.96
C LEU A 173 -2.71 22.50 3.25
N ASN A 174 -2.23 23.57 3.88
CA ASN A 174 -1.18 24.42 3.32
C ASN A 174 0.20 23.94 3.79
N ILE A 175 0.94 23.26 2.91
CA ILE A 175 2.31 22.80 3.15
C ILE A 175 3.27 23.96 2.85
N ARG A 176 4.13 24.31 3.82
CA ARG A 176 5.21 25.31 3.67
C ARG A 176 6.56 24.61 3.50
N GLU A 177 7.64 25.39 3.45
CA GLU A 177 9.00 24.86 3.31
C GLU A 177 9.38 23.93 4.47
N ASN A 178 10.10 22.85 4.17
CA ASN A 178 10.62 21.87 5.13
C ASN A 178 9.57 21.28 6.08
N PRO A 179 8.47 20.70 5.56
CA PRO A 179 7.47 20.08 6.42
C PRO A 179 8.09 18.93 7.22
N GLY A 180 7.78 18.87 8.50
CA GLY A 180 8.20 17.78 9.37
C GLY A 180 7.66 16.43 8.90
N ARG A 181 8.30 15.36 9.37
CA ARG A 181 7.86 13.99 9.07
C ARG A 181 6.77 13.52 10.04
N ILE A 182 5.97 12.56 9.59
CA ILE A 182 5.08 11.77 10.45
C ILE A 182 5.65 10.35 10.55
N VAL A 183 5.86 9.87 11.77
CA VAL A 183 6.38 8.52 12.02
C VAL A 183 5.36 7.74 12.83
N ASN A 184 4.95 6.58 12.33
CA ASN A 184 4.13 5.62 13.06
C ASN A 184 4.97 4.39 13.46
N GLN A 185 5.00 4.12 14.76
CA GLN A 185 5.64 2.96 15.38
C GLN A 185 4.68 2.21 16.29
N ALA A 186 3.40 2.57 16.31
CA ALA A 186 2.40 1.90 17.14
C ALA A 186 2.38 0.39 16.83
N THR A 187 2.50 -0.44 17.85
CA THR A 187 2.82 -1.86 17.69
C THR A 187 1.61 -2.77 17.58
N LEU A 188 1.83 -3.94 16.98
CA LEU A 188 0.87 -5.04 16.93
C LEU A 188 0.86 -5.79 18.26
N THR A 189 -0.33 -6.07 18.79
CA THR A 189 -0.55 -7.06 19.85
C THR A 189 -1.10 -8.35 19.24
N THR A 190 -0.41 -9.47 19.49
CA THR A 190 -0.82 -10.81 19.05
C THR A 190 -1.19 -11.68 20.25
N LEU A 191 -1.89 -12.79 19.97
CA LEU A 191 -2.02 -13.88 20.94
C LEU A 191 -0.68 -14.62 21.11
N ASP A 192 -0.60 -15.50 22.11
CA ASP A 192 0.62 -16.29 22.42
C ASP A 192 1.07 -17.18 21.25
N ASP A 193 0.15 -17.55 20.36
CA ASP A 193 0.44 -18.33 19.15
C ASP A 193 0.85 -17.47 17.94
N GLY A 194 0.98 -16.15 18.13
CA GLY A 194 1.35 -15.18 17.10
C GLY A 194 0.19 -14.75 16.20
N SER A 195 -1.03 -15.26 16.41
CA SER A 195 -2.20 -14.84 15.63
C SER A 195 -2.69 -13.45 16.02
N THR A 196 -3.29 -12.75 15.05
CA THR A 196 -3.95 -11.46 15.28
C THR A 196 -5.23 -11.63 16.08
N ILE A 197 -5.51 -10.69 16.97
CA ILE A 197 -6.71 -10.71 17.82
C ILE A 197 -7.95 -10.46 16.96
N ARG A 198 -8.97 -11.31 17.10
CA ARG A 198 -10.28 -11.19 16.46
C ARG A 198 -11.40 -11.09 17.52
N ASP A 199 -12.49 -10.42 17.17
CA ASP A 199 -13.70 -10.36 18.01
C ASP A 199 -14.58 -11.62 17.84
N ASP A 200 -15.66 -11.72 18.62
CA ASP A 200 -16.59 -12.86 18.59
C ASP A 200 -17.29 -13.05 17.23
N ALA A 201 -17.32 -12.00 16.41
CA ALA A 201 -17.89 -12.00 15.07
C ALA A 201 -16.82 -12.30 13.99
N GLY A 202 -15.57 -12.53 14.37
CA GLY A 202 -14.47 -12.88 13.48
C GLY A 202 -13.73 -11.68 12.87
N PHE A 203 -14.15 -10.44 13.17
CA PHE A 203 -13.46 -9.24 12.68
C PHE A 203 -12.13 -9.06 13.39
N LEU A 204 -11.12 -8.54 12.68
CA LEU A 204 -9.88 -8.12 13.32
C LEU A 204 -10.20 -7.04 14.36
N VAL A 205 -9.67 -7.20 15.56
CA VAL A 205 -9.72 -6.13 16.56
C VAL A 205 -8.87 -4.96 16.03
N PRO A 206 -9.36 -3.72 16.02
CA PRO A 206 -8.57 -2.56 15.63
C PRO A 206 -7.32 -2.40 16.50
N GLN A 207 -6.17 -2.10 15.88
CA GLN A 207 -4.88 -1.98 16.57
C GLN A 207 -4.00 -0.88 15.97
N GLY A 208 -3.05 -0.40 16.77
CA GLY A 208 -2.22 0.74 16.43
C GLY A 208 -3.06 1.99 16.16
N LEU A 209 -2.73 2.72 15.10
CA LEU A 209 -3.55 3.86 14.66
C LEU A 209 -4.79 3.35 13.93
N ASN A 210 -5.96 3.57 14.51
CA ASN A 210 -7.22 3.11 13.95
C ASN A 210 -8.35 4.12 14.19
N VAL A 211 -9.35 4.08 13.32
CA VAL A 211 -10.58 4.86 13.43
C VAL A 211 -11.79 3.94 13.21
N PRO A 212 -13.00 4.35 13.61
CA PRO A 212 -14.20 3.55 13.37
C PRO A 212 -14.46 3.27 11.88
N GLN A 213 -15.27 2.24 11.60
CA GLN A 213 -15.72 1.93 10.24
C GLN A 213 -16.35 3.16 9.57
N ASN A 214 -16.15 3.30 8.26
CA ASN A 214 -16.61 4.44 7.45
C ASN A 214 -15.99 5.80 7.83
N GLN A 215 -14.95 5.83 8.67
CA GLN A 215 -14.16 7.03 8.95
C GLN A 215 -12.83 6.99 8.18
N THR A 216 -12.14 8.12 8.16
CA THR A 216 -10.82 8.27 7.54
C THR A 216 -9.73 8.37 8.59
N LEU A 217 -8.64 7.63 8.39
CA LEU A 217 -7.34 7.85 9.03
C LEU A 217 -6.40 8.45 7.99
N ALA A 218 -6.04 9.72 8.15
CA ALA A 218 -5.17 10.44 7.22
C ALA A 218 -3.87 10.89 7.91
N LEU A 219 -2.73 10.50 7.34
CA LEU A 219 -1.40 11.01 7.72
C LEU A 219 -0.84 11.80 6.55
N VAL A 220 -0.78 13.14 6.70
CA VAL A 220 -0.59 14.06 5.57
C VAL A 220 0.43 15.15 5.86
N GLY A 221 1.50 15.31 5.08
CA GLY A 221 2.44 16.40 5.37
C GLY A 221 3.76 16.33 4.62
N GLY A 222 4.86 16.19 5.35
CA GLY A 222 6.16 15.79 4.82
C GLY A 222 6.21 14.27 4.64
N ASP A 223 7.41 13.69 4.81
CA ASP A 223 7.59 12.24 4.69
C ASP A 223 6.74 11.46 5.71
N ILE A 224 6.13 10.36 5.27
CA ILE A 224 5.34 9.46 6.13
C ILE A 224 6.07 8.13 6.27
N LEU A 225 6.40 7.75 7.50
CA LEU A 225 7.21 6.57 7.78
C LEU A 225 6.48 5.63 8.75
N PHE A 226 6.25 4.40 8.32
CA PHE A 226 5.88 3.29 9.19
C PHE A 226 7.13 2.45 9.44
N ASN A 227 7.51 2.32 10.70
CA ASN A 227 8.66 1.51 11.10
C ASN A 227 8.22 0.61 12.25
N ASN A 228 7.92 -0.66 11.95
CA ASN A 228 7.14 -1.55 12.82
C ASN A 228 5.80 -0.91 13.25
N GLY A 229 5.29 -0.02 12.41
CA GLY A 229 4.07 0.74 12.67
C GLY A 229 2.85 -0.02 12.19
N VAL A 230 1.76 0.09 12.96
CA VAL A 230 0.51 -0.62 12.70
C VAL A 230 -0.63 0.37 12.55
N ALA A 231 -1.46 0.14 11.54
CA ALA A 231 -2.76 0.75 11.35
C ALA A 231 -3.77 -0.33 10.91
N ILE A 232 -4.30 -1.09 11.87
CA ILE A 232 -5.39 -2.04 11.64
C ILE A 232 -6.70 -1.32 11.95
N SER A 233 -7.40 -0.91 10.90
CA SER A 233 -8.57 -0.04 10.94
C SER A 233 -9.68 -0.60 10.02
N PRO A 234 -10.34 -1.70 10.42
CA PRO A 234 -11.32 -2.43 9.59
C PRO A 234 -12.43 -1.54 9.03
N GLY A 235 -12.63 -1.58 7.70
CA GLY A 235 -13.70 -0.87 7.00
C GLY A 235 -13.59 0.66 7.06
N SER A 236 -12.42 1.17 7.45
CA SER A 236 -12.07 2.59 7.38
C SER A 236 -11.29 2.89 6.10
N GLN A 237 -11.23 4.16 5.74
CA GLN A 237 -10.36 4.66 4.68
C GLN A 237 -9.01 5.07 5.26
N ILE A 238 -7.90 4.70 4.62
CA ILE A 238 -6.56 5.13 5.02
C ILE A 238 -5.96 5.99 3.90
N GLU A 239 -5.49 7.18 4.24
CA GLU A 239 -4.83 8.08 3.30
C GLU A 239 -3.45 8.50 3.79
N LEU A 240 -2.43 8.22 2.98
CA LEU A 240 -1.04 8.58 3.25
C LEU A 240 -0.50 9.45 2.13
N GLY A 241 0.24 10.50 2.48
CA GLY A 241 1.00 11.25 1.50
C GLY A 241 1.48 12.59 2.00
N GLY A 242 2.18 13.31 1.14
CA GLY A 242 2.72 14.60 1.50
C GLY A 242 3.27 15.38 0.33
N LEU A 243 3.73 16.60 0.60
CA LEU A 243 4.51 17.43 -0.32
C LEU A 243 5.90 17.66 0.28
N SER A 244 6.93 17.60 -0.55
CA SER A 244 8.30 18.00 -0.16
C SER A 244 8.59 19.46 -0.53
N GLU A 245 7.71 20.06 -1.32
CA GLU A 245 7.73 21.46 -1.73
C GLU A 245 6.46 22.20 -1.25
N PRO A 246 6.52 23.54 -1.12
CA PRO A 246 5.35 24.31 -0.74
C PRO A 246 4.18 24.13 -1.71
N GLY A 247 2.98 23.91 -1.17
CA GLY A 247 1.79 23.67 -1.97
C GLY A 247 0.57 23.41 -1.10
N ILE A 248 -0.59 23.31 -1.74
CA ILE A 248 -1.86 23.04 -1.07
C ILE A 248 -2.30 21.64 -1.46
N ILE A 249 -2.58 20.80 -0.48
CA ILE A 249 -3.31 19.54 -0.66
C ILE A 249 -4.77 19.86 -0.38
N GLU A 250 -5.65 19.74 -1.37
CA GLU A 250 -7.06 20.08 -1.21
C GLU A 250 -7.78 19.01 -0.39
N LEU A 251 -8.70 19.45 0.48
CA LEU A 251 -9.60 18.59 1.23
C LEU A 251 -10.92 18.50 0.46
N ALA A 252 -11.17 17.36 -0.17
CA ALA A 252 -12.47 17.04 -0.72
C ALA A 252 -13.46 16.83 0.43
N ASN A 253 -14.77 16.96 0.14
CA ASN A 253 -15.83 16.96 1.14
C ASN A 253 -15.67 15.82 2.17
N ILE A 254 -15.22 16.18 3.38
CA ILE A 254 -14.88 15.27 4.49
C ILE A 254 -16.13 14.48 4.95
N GLU A 255 -17.33 14.93 4.57
CA GLU A 255 -18.62 14.32 4.88
C GLU A 255 -19.17 13.40 3.76
N ALA A 256 -18.46 13.22 2.65
CA ALA A 256 -18.93 12.39 1.54
C ALA A 256 -18.82 10.90 1.87
N ASN A 257 -19.96 10.26 2.18
CA ASN A 257 -20.09 8.81 2.23
C ASN A 257 -19.66 8.18 0.89
N GLY A 258 -18.57 7.40 0.87
CA GLY A 258 -18.16 6.62 -0.31
C GLY A 258 -16.68 6.22 -0.34
N ASN A 259 -16.27 5.56 -1.42
CA ASN A 259 -14.89 5.13 -1.70
C ASN A 259 -14.10 6.23 -2.44
N ARG A 260 -14.32 7.51 -2.11
CA ARG A 260 -13.65 8.63 -2.77
C ARG A 260 -12.53 9.15 -1.89
N SER A 261 -11.39 9.48 -2.49
CA SER A 261 -10.30 10.09 -1.74
C SER A 261 -10.71 11.44 -1.15
N VAL A 262 -10.33 11.70 0.11
CA VAL A 262 -10.57 12.97 0.80
C VAL A 262 -9.43 13.97 0.57
N LEU A 263 -8.26 13.52 0.12
CA LEU A 263 -7.12 14.36 -0.25
C LEU A 263 -6.95 14.43 -1.76
N GLN A 264 -6.72 15.64 -2.27
CA GLN A 264 -6.35 15.84 -3.67
C GLN A 264 -4.99 16.54 -3.74
N PHE A 265 -4.01 15.80 -4.30
CA PHE A 265 -2.64 16.27 -4.42
C PHE A 265 -2.46 17.05 -5.73
N PRO A 266 -1.77 18.20 -5.71
CA PRO A 266 -1.42 18.92 -6.93
C PRO A 266 -0.44 18.12 -7.79
N ASN A 267 -0.68 18.07 -9.10
CA ASN A 267 0.13 17.28 -10.04
C ASN A 267 1.51 17.89 -10.33
N ASN A 268 1.68 19.19 -10.11
CA ASN A 268 2.87 19.96 -10.50
C ASN A 268 3.77 20.36 -9.32
N ILE A 269 3.52 19.80 -8.13
CA ILE A 269 4.35 20.02 -6.94
C ILE A 269 4.96 18.68 -6.55
N GLN A 270 6.22 18.68 -6.12
CA GLN A 270 6.87 17.45 -5.70
C GLN A 270 6.23 16.92 -4.41
N ARG A 271 5.82 15.65 -4.44
CA ARG A 271 5.29 14.94 -3.28
C ARG A 271 6.41 14.57 -2.29
N ALA A 272 6.04 14.26 -1.06
CA ALA A 272 6.95 13.67 -0.07
C ALA A 272 7.00 12.15 -0.24
N ASN A 273 7.94 11.48 0.42
CA ASN A 273 8.05 10.02 0.35
C ASN A 273 7.11 9.34 1.36
N VAL A 274 6.74 8.10 1.06
CA VAL A 274 6.04 7.20 1.98
C VAL A 274 6.83 5.90 2.08
N ALA A 275 7.11 5.42 3.29
CA ALA A 275 7.84 4.17 3.48
C ALA A 275 7.24 3.29 4.58
N LEU A 276 7.17 1.99 4.33
CA LEU A 276 6.73 0.94 5.26
C LEU A 276 7.86 -0.09 5.41
N THR A 277 8.45 -0.17 6.59
CA THR A 277 9.58 -1.08 6.88
C THR A 277 9.38 -1.82 8.21
N ASN A 278 10.24 -2.79 8.50
CA ASN A 278 10.25 -3.58 9.73
C ASN A 278 8.88 -4.18 10.08
N GLU A 279 8.31 -4.99 9.20
CA GLU A 279 7.02 -5.68 9.42
C GLU A 279 5.82 -4.74 9.67
N SER A 280 5.89 -3.50 9.16
CA SER A 280 4.78 -2.53 9.27
C SER A 280 3.50 -3.06 8.63
N GLN A 281 2.35 -2.70 9.20
CA GLN A 281 1.05 -3.20 8.74
C GLN A 281 0.03 -2.09 8.53
N ILE A 282 -0.57 -2.07 7.34
CA ILE A 282 -1.79 -1.33 7.03
C ILE A 282 -2.88 -2.34 6.68
N ASN A 283 -4.01 -2.30 7.37
CA ASN A 283 -5.09 -3.26 7.14
C ASN A 283 -6.46 -2.62 7.34
N VAL A 284 -7.29 -2.64 6.28
CA VAL A 284 -8.67 -2.16 6.29
C VAL A 284 -9.70 -3.26 6.03
N ARG A 285 -9.28 -4.54 6.00
CA ARG A 285 -10.19 -5.66 5.73
C ARG A 285 -11.39 -5.66 6.65
N SER A 286 -12.57 -5.83 6.09
CA SER A 286 -13.81 -5.95 6.88
C SER A 286 -14.87 -6.72 6.08
N ASN A 287 -16.16 -6.44 6.29
CA ASN A 287 -17.28 -6.96 5.50
C ASN A 287 -17.79 -5.96 4.44
N GLU A 288 -17.24 -4.74 4.40
CA GLU A 288 -17.41 -3.72 3.36
C GLU A 288 -16.09 -2.93 3.21
N GLY A 289 -15.60 -2.73 2.00
CA GLY A 289 -14.29 -2.11 1.82
C GLY A 289 -14.36 -0.60 1.60
N ARG A 290 -13.34 0.07 2.14
CA ARG A 290 -12.96 1.45 1.82
C ARG A 290 -11.53 1.43 1.29
N ASN A 291 -11.13 2.53 0.66
CA ASN A 291 -9.86 2.56 -0.06
C ASN A 291 -8.67 2.74 0.88
N ILE A 292 -7.52 2.21 0.45
CA ILE A 292 -6.21 2.62 0.92
C ILE A 292 -5.60 3.48 -0.18
N ASN A 293 -5.31 4.74 0.10
CA ASN A 293 -4.74 5.68 -0.88
C ASN A 293 -3.35 6.13 -0.42
N ILE A 294 -2.33 5.91 -1.26
CA ILE A 294 -0.95 6.34 -1.01
C ILE A 294 -0.52 7.29 -2.12
N ASN A 295 -0.20 8.54 -1.78
CA ASN A 295 0.26 9.56 -2.72
C ASN A 295 1.68 10.00 -2.33
N ALA A 296 2.66 9.64 -3.14
CA ALA A 296 4.07 9.83 -2.80
C ALA A 296 4.89 10.36 -3.98
N ARG A 297 6.10 10.82 -3.68
CA ARG A 297 7.16 10.93 -4.68
C ARG A 297 7.75 9.55 -4.92
N ASN A 298 8.30 8.94 -3.86
CA ASN A 298 8.67 7.54 -3.83
C ASN A 298 7.85 6.81 -2.77
N PHE A 299 7.37 5.61 -3.11
CA PHE A 299 6.77 4.67 -2.17
C PHE A 299 7.68 3.45 -2.01
N GLU A 300 8.07 3.15 -0.78
CA GLU A 300 8.91 2.00 -0.45
C GLU A 300 8.20 1.07 0.53
N MET A 301 8.22 -0.25 0.26
CA MET A 301 7.75 -1.28 1.19
C MET A 301 8.73 -2.44 1.25
N SER A 302 9.23 -2.75 2.45
CA SER A 302 10.27 -3.76 2.64
C SER A 302 10.09 -4.53 3.94
N GLU A 303 10.99 -5.49 4.19
CA GLU A 303 11.12 -6.22 5.46
C GLU A 303 9.79 -6.85 5.92
N ARG A 304 9.13 -7.59 5.02
CA ARG A 304 7.85 -8.28 5.25
C ARG A 304 6.69 -7.36 5.67
N SER A 305 6.78 -6.05 5.40
CA SER A 305 5.67 -5.12 5.61
C SER A 305 4.47 -5.49 4.74
N ILE A 306 3.26 -5.14 5.18
CA ILE A 306 2.01 -5.57 4.53
C ILE A 306 0.99 -4.45 4.37
N ILE A 307 0.28 -4.49 3.24
CA ILE A 307 -0.96 -3.73 2.98
C ILE A 307 -2.09 -4.71 2.70
N ARG A 308 -3.22 -4.56 3.38
CA ARG A 308 -4.37 -5.48 3.28
C ARG A 308 -5.70 -4.75 3.14
N ALA A 309 -6.42 -5.07 2.08
CA ALA A 309 -7.82 -4.75 1.84
C ALA A 309 -8.59 -6.03 1.45
N GLY A 310 -9.90 -5.89 1.22
CA GLY A 310 -10.81 -6.99 0.90
C GLY A 310 -11.57 -7.55 2.11
N PHE A 311 -11.98 -8.82 2.03
CA PHE A 311 -12.79 -9.49 3.04
C PHE A 311 -12.00 -10.63 3.71
N ASP A 312 -11.99 -10.63 5.04
CA ASP A 312 -11.39 -11.71 5.82
C ASP A 312 -12.34 -12.93 5.89
N GLN A 313 -11.78 -14.08 6.30
CA GLN A 313 -12.47 -15.36 6.35
C GLN A 313 -13.84 -15.26 7.06
N GLY A 314 -14.88 -15.76 6.40
CA GLY A 314 -16.24 -15.81 6.94
C GLY A 314 -16.98 -14.47 7.03
N LEU A 315 -16.38 -13.38 6.55
CA LEU A 315 -17.01 -12.05 6.52
C LEU A 315 -17.71 -11.78 5.19
N GLY A 316 -18.38 -10.63 5.11
CA GLY A 316 -19.04 -10.15 3.88
C GLY A 316 -20.45 -10.69 3.69
N PHE A 317 -21.06 -10.30 2.56
CA PHE A 317 -22.40 -10.70 2.12
C PHE A 317 -22.47 -10.57 0.59
N ALA A 318 -23.50 -11.14 -0.05
CA ALA A 318 -23.54 -11.28 -1.51
C ALA A 318 -23.36 -9.97 -2.29
N GLU A 319 -23.83 -8.84 -1.75
CA GLU A 319 -23.73 -7.52 -2.37
C GLU A 319 -22.57 -6.66 -1.81
N ALA A 320 -21.73 -7.21 -0.93
CA ALA A 320 -20.61 -6.48 -0.36
C ALA A 320 -19.61 -6.09 -1.46
N GLN A 321 -19.07 -4.87 -1.37
CA GLN A 321 -18.08 -4.35 -2.29
C GLN A 321 -16.84 -3.93 -1.52
N GLY A 322 -15.68 -4.40 -1.99
CA GLY A 322 -14.38 -3.98 -1.50
C GLY A 322 -14.05 -2.54 -1.92
N GLY A 323 -13.08 -1.95 -1.25
CA GLY A 323 -12.42 -0.71 -1.66
C GLY A 323 -11.09 -1.05 -2.30
N ASP A 324 -10.55 -0.11 -3.05
CA ASP A 324 -9.32 -0.31 -3.82
C ASP A 324 -8.07 -0.01 -2.98
N VAL A 325 -6.94 -0.60 -3.39
CA VAL A 325 -5.62 -0.17 -2.96
C VAL A 325 -5.01 0.67 -4.08
N ASN A 326 -4.87 1.97 -3.86
CA ASN A 326 -4.38 2.92 -4.84
C ASN A 326 -3.01 3.47 -4.41
N ILE A 327 -1.99 3.26 -5.23
CA ILE A 327 -0.63 3.77 -5.05
C ILE A 327 -0.33 4.70 -6.22
N ASN A 328 -0.10 5.98 -5.92
CA ASN A 328 0.25 7.00 -6.89
C ASN A 328 1.59 7.64 -6.50
N ALA A 329 2.67 7.17 -7.12
CA ALA A 329 4.02 7.69 -6.93
C ALA A 329 4.43 8.56 -8.13
N GLN A 330 5.11 9.69 -7.89
CA GLN A 330 5.62 10.51 -9.00
C GLN A 330 6.89 9.92 -9.64
N GLU A 331 7.69 9.21 -8.85
CA GLU A 331 8.97 8.63 -9.28
C GLU A 331 8.91 7.11 -9.16
N ASN A 332 9.22 6.54 -7.99
CA ASN A 332 9.40 5.09 -7.86
C ASN A 332 8.43 4.45 -6.88
N VAL A 333 8.02 3.22 -7.20
CA VAL A 333 7.48 2.25 -6.24
C VAL A 333 8.49 1.12 -6.10
N LEU A 334 8.95 0.85 -4.88
CA LEU A 334 9.88 -0.23 -4.57
C LEU A 334 9.26 -1.19 -3.54
N LEU A 335 9.03 -2.43 -3.95
CA LEU A 335 8.54 -3.51 -3.09
C LEU A 335 9.63 -4.59 -2.97
N THR A 336 10.09 -4.90 -1.77
CA THR A 336 11.19 -5.86 -1.57
C THR A 336 11.05 -6.68 -0.30
N ASP A 337 11.95 -7.64 -0.10
CA ASP A 337 12.11 -8.43 1.12
C ASP A 337 10.80 -9.05 1.63
N ASN A 338 10.10 -9.75 0.73
CA ASN A 338 8.81 -10.40 1.00
C ASN A 338 7.70 -9.44 1.47
N SER A 339 7.77 -8.17 1.10
CA SER A 339 6.66 -7.23 1.29
C SER A 339 5.42 -7.68 0.50
N PHE A 340 4.22 -7.44 1.05
CA PHE A 340 2.99 -8.00 0.49
C PHE A 340 1.81 -7.01 0.45
N ILE A 341 1.28 -6.75 -0.74
CA ILE A 341 0.05 -5.96 -0.94
C ILE A 341 -1.07 -6.92 -1.34
N SER A 342 -2.23 -6.82 -0.67
CA SER A 342 -3.35 -7.72 -0.95
C SER A 342 -4.70 -7.03 -0.92
N ASN A 343 -5.58 -7.38 -1.86
CA ASN A 343 -7.00 -7.03 -1.89
C ASN A 343 -7.81 -8.26 -2.28
N ILE A 344 -8.20 -9.07 -1.30
CA ILE A 344 -8.67 -10.45 -1.55
C ILE A 344 -10.07 -10.71 -1.00
N ILE A 345 -10.71 -11.74 -1.53
CA ILE A 345 -11.80 -12.46 -0.87
C ILE A 345 -11.18 -13.70 -0.22
N ASP A 346 -11.17 -13.78 1.10
CA ASP A 346 -10.66 -14.96 1.81
C ASP A 346 -11.69 -16.12 1.78
N ILE A 347 -11.28 -17.31 2.22
CA ILE A 347 -12.14 -18.49 2.25
C ILE A 347 -13.42 -18.23 3.07
N ASP A 348 -14.54 -18.84 2.66
CA ASP A 348 -15.86 -18.69 3.31
C ASP A 348 -16.40 -17.25 3.38
N SER A 349 -15.76 -16.27 2.74
CA SER A 349 -16.24 -14.89 2.65
C SER A 349 -17.09 -14.66 1.40
N LEU A 350 -17.89 -13.57 1.38
CA LEU A 350 -18.81 -13.22 0.29
C LEU A 350 -18.62 -11.77 -0.14
N GLY A 351 -18.73 -11.50 -1.44
CA GLY A 351 -18.73 -10.15 -2.01
C GLY A 351 -17.92 -10.09 -3.31
N GLU A 352 -17.51 -8.88 -3.71
CA GLU A 352 -16.51 -8.65 -4.76
C GLU A 352 -15.42 -7.73 -4.15
N PRO A 353 -14.12 -8.09 -4.21
CA PRO A 353 -13.07 -7.26 -3.63
C PRO A 353 -12.85 -6.02 -4.50
N GLY A 354 -12.04 -5.07 -4.02
CA GLY A 354 -11.59 -3.97 -4.88
C GLY A 354 -10.38 -4.37 -5.71
N ASP A 355 -9.92 -3.42 -6.51
CA ASP A 355 -8.73 -3.57 -7.35
C ASP A 355 -7.45 -3.11 -6.63
N ILE A 356 -6.30 -3.37 -7.25
CA ILE A 356 -5.01 -2.79 -6.88
C ILE A 356 -4.49 -1.97 -8.06
N ASN A 357 -4.32 -0.66 -7.84
CA ASN A 357 -3.90 0.28 -8.87
C ASN A 357 -2.55 0.90 -8.49
N ILE A 358 -1.56 0.82 -9.38
CA ILE A 358 -0.23 1.39 -9.20
C ILE A 358 0.09 2.32 -10.37
N GLU A 359 0.16 3.63 -10.09
CA GLU A 359 0.61 4.66 -11.01
C GLU A 359 1.99 5.17 -10.57
N THR A 360 2.99 5.11 -11.45
CA THR A 360 4.38 5.48 -11.11
C THR A 360 5.20 5.89 -12.33
N SER A 361 6.44 6.36 -12.14
CA SER A 361 7.42 6.39 -13.23
C SER A 361 8.05 5.02 -13.41
N SER A 362 8.57 4.45 -12.32
CA SER A 362 9.12 3.10 -12.31
C SER A 362 8.58 2.26 -11.15
N LEU A 363 8.33 0.98 -11.40
CA LEU A 363 7.94 -0.03 -10.41
C LEU A 363 9.03 -1.11 -10.33
N PHE A 364 9.54 -1.35 -9.13
CA PHE A 364 10.51 -2.40 -8.83
C PHE A 364 9.92 -3.38 -7.82
N MET A 365 9.96 -4.67 -8.14
CA MET A 365 9.55 -5.74 -7.20
C MET A 365 10.65 -6.79 -7.08
N GLU A 366 11.15 -7.02 -5.88
CA GLU A 366 12.31 -7.89 -5.65
C GLU A 366 12.11 -8.83 -4.45
N ASN A 367 12.96 -9.86 -4.37
CA ASN A 367 13.18 -10.65 -3.15
C ASN A 367 11.90 -11.21 -2.49
N GLY A 368 11.03 -11.80 -3.31
CA GLY A 368 9.78 -12.43 -2.87
C GLY A 368 8.62 -11.47 -2.65
N ALA A 369 8.75 -10.19 -3.03
CA ALA A 369 7.65 -9.24 -2.97
C ALA A 369 6.45 -9.71 -3.82
N ALA A 370 5.24 -9.46 -3.34
CA ALA A 370 4.03 -9.87 -4.05
C ALA A 370 2.87 -8.88 -3.94
N VAL A 371 2.09 -8.81 -5.03
CA VAL A 371 0.82 -8.07 -5.14
C VAL A 371 -0.27 -9.09 -5.46
N THR A 372 -1.33 -9.17 -4.66
CA THR A 372 -2.43 -10.13 -4.89
C THR A 372 -3.81 -9.49 -4.83
N ALA A 373 -4.62 -9.77 -5.84
CA ALA A 373 -6.03 -9.45 -5.89
C ALA A 373 -6.91 -10.72 -6.01
N SER A 374 -6.39 -11.88 -5.57
CA SER A 374 -7.03 -13.18 -5.75
C SER A 374 -8.32 -13.36 -4.93
N THR A 375 -9.13 -14.34 -5.33
CA THR A 375 -10.31 -14.81 -4.60
C THR A 375 -10.12 -16.26 -4.13
N PHE A 376 -10.48 -16.54 -2.88
CA PHE A 376 -10.47 -17.86 -2.24
C PHE A 376 -11.90 -18.33 -1.90
N GLY A 377 -12.90 -17.50 -2.19
CA GLY A 377 -14.31 -17.72 -1.86
C GLY A 377 -15.24 -17.52 -3.07
N PRO A 378 -16.56 -17.51 -2.84
CA PRO A 378 -17.52 -17.08 -3.84
C PRO A 378 -17.41 -15.57 -4.14
N GLY A 379 -17.23 -15.22 -5.42
CA GLY A 379 -17.01 -13.85 -5.92
C GLY A 379 -15.82 -13.77 -6.87
N ASN A 380 -15.81 -12.84 -7.81
CA ASN A 380 -14.66 -12.71 -8.73
C ASN A 380 -13.46 -12.11 -7.98
N ALA A 381 -12.25 -12.43 -8.43
CA ALA A 381 -11.04 -11.76 -7.99
C ALA A 381 -11.00 -10.30 -8.48
N GLY A 382 -10.33 -9.44 -7.72
CA GLY A 382 -10.02 -8.07 -8.12
C GLY A 382 -8.93 -8.06 -9.18
N SER A 383 -8.82 -6.95 -9.91
CA SER A 383 -7.80 -6.75 -10.95
C SER A 383 -6.57 -5.99 -10.42
N VAL A 384 -5.46 -6.11 -11.14
CA VAL A 384 -4.24 -5.33 -10.90
C VAL A 384 -3.92 -4.48 -12.13
N SER A 385 -3.88 -3.16 -11.96
CA SER A 385 -3.49 -2.22 -13.01
C SER A 385 -2.17 -1.53 -12.65
N ILE A 386 -1.17 -1.62 -13.54
CA ILE A 386 0.12 -0.97 -13.40
C ILE A 386 0.32 -0.04 -14.59
N LEU A 387 0.37 1.26 -14.28
CA LEU A 387 0.72 2.31 -15.21
C LEU A 387 2.06 2.93 -14.78
N ALA A 388 3.14 2.47 -15.41
CA ALA A 388 4.48 3.03 -15.23
C ALA A 388 4.85 3.85 -16.45
N THR A 389 5.39 5.06 -16.29
CA THR A 389 5.78 5.87 -17.47
C THR A 389 7.16 5.52 -18.03
N ASN A 390 7.97 4.73 -17.32
CA ASN A 390 9.35 4.41 -17.70
C ASN A 390 9.66 2.91 -17.61
N SER A 391 9.58 2.29 -16.43
CA SER A 391 9.92 0.87 -16.30
C SER A 391 9.10 0.09 -15.28
N VAL A 392 8.96 -1.21 -15.54
CA VAL A 392 8.47 -2.21 -14.60
C VAL A 392 9.51 -3.33 -14.57
N GLU A 393 10.10 -3.59 -13.40
CA GLU A 393 11.24 -4.50 -13.26
C GLU A 393 11.01 -5.43 -12.07
N PHE A 394 10.78 -6.72 -12.35
CA PHE A 394 10.59 -7.75 -11.34
C PHE A 394 11.77 -8.73 -11.32
N SER A 395 12.23 -9.08 -10.12
CA SER A 395 13.24 -10.11 -9.91
C SER A 395 12.87 -10.98 -8.71
N ASN A 396 12.47 -12.23 -8.97
CA ASN A 396 11.91 -13.13 -7.95
C ASN A 396 10.73 -12.48 -7.21
N ALA A 397 9.71 -12.06 -7.95
CA ALA A 397 8.54 -11.35 -7.41
C ALA A 397 7.28 -11.66 -8.23
N ASN A 398 6.11 -11.52 -7.62
CA ASN A 398 4.88 -12.06 -8.19
C ASN A 398 3.67 -11.13 -8.15
N ILE A 399 2.83 -11.20 -9.19
CA ILE A 399 1.49 -10.63 -9.22
C ILE A 399 0.48 -11.76 -9.37
N PHE A 400 -0.58 -11.73 -8.55
CA PHE A 400 -1.67 -12.69 -8.59
C PHE A 400 -3.02 -11.99 -8.68
N SER A 401 -3.90 -12.46 -9.57
CA SER A 401 -5.29 -12.06 -9.67
C SER A 401 -6.15 -13.30 -9.97
N SER A 402 -5.88 -14.37 -9.22
CA SER A 402 -6.35 -15.73 -9.50
C SER A 402 -7.67 -16.08 -8.81
N ALA A 403 -8.38 -17.09 -9.31
CA ALA A 403 -9.44 -17.76 -8.55
C ALA A 403 -8.90 -19.09 -7.98
N GLU A 404 -8.67 -19.11 -6.68
CA GLU A 404 -7.92 -20.16 -6.00
C GLU A 404 -8.75 -21.43 -5.74
N ILE A 405 -8.12 -22.46 -5.19
CA ILE A 405 -8.79 -23.74 -4.89
C ILE A 405 -9.99 -23.49 -3.96
N GLY A 406 -11.17 -23.92 -4.42
CA GLY A 406 -12.43 -23.76 -3.68
C GLY A 406 -13.18 -22.46 -3.96
N ALA A 407 -12.59 -21.52 -4.70
CA ALA A 407 -13.28 -20.32 -5.16
C ALA A 407 -14.36 -20.64 -6.20
N VAL A 408 -15.42 -19.82 -6.22
CA VAL A 408 -16.48 -19.84 -7.24
C VAL A 408 -16.64 -18.42 -7.76
N GLY A 409 -15.98 -18.13 -8.87
CA GLY A 409 -15.84 -16.78 -9.42
C GLY A 409 -14.72 -16.75 -10.45
N ASN A 410 -14.74 -15.76 -11.34
CA ASN A 410 -13.66 -15.60 -12.31
C ASN A 410 -12.42 -15.02 -11.64
N ALA A 411 -11.25 -15.37 -12.15
CA ALA A 411 -10.02 -14.62 -11.88
C ALA A 411 -10.15 -13.19 -12.45
N GLY A 412 -9.43 -12.25 -11.86
CA GLY A 412 -9.40 -10.85 -12.28
C GLY A 412 -8.36 -10.63 -13.38
N THR A 413 -8.23 -9.39 -13.84
CA THR A 413 -7.30 -9.07 -14.93
C THR A 413 -6.00 -8.46 -14.42
N VAL A 414 -4.92 -8.60 -15.19
CA VAL A 414 -3.69 -7.84 -14.98
C VAL A 414 -3.40 -7.00 -16.22
N GLU A 415 -3.27 -5.69 -16.04
CA GLU A 415 -2.86 -4.73 -17.07
C GLU A 415 -1.52 -4.09 -16.69
N ILE A 416 -0.55 -4.12 -17.61
CA ILE A 416 0.75 -3.46 -17.45
C ILE A 416 1.00 -2.56 -18.66
N ILE A 417 1.14 -1.27 -18.42
CA ILE A 417 1.50 -0.27 -19.43
C ILE A 417 2.80 0.41 -18.98
N THR A 418 3.85 0.30 -19.79
CA THR A 418 5.18 0.84 -19.49
C THR A 418 5.99 1.17 -20.75
N GLU A 419 7.17 1.78 -20.64
CA GLU A 419 8.11 1.78 -21.78
C GLU A 419 8.94 0.50 -21.79
N ASN A 420 9.43 0.04 -20.64
CA ASN A 420 10.25 -1.15 -20.53
C ASN A 420 9.69 -2.07 -19.46
N LEU A 421 9.53 -3.35 -19.80
CA LEU A 421 9.14 -4.40 -18.86
C LEU A 421 10.23 -5.48 -18.81
N LEU A 422 10.73 -5.78 -17.61
CA LEU A 422 11.64 -6.89 -17.34
C LEU A 422 11.07 -7.80 -16.25
N LEU A 423 10.85 -9.07 -16.58
CA LEU A 423 10.62 -10.13 -15.59
C LEU A 423 11.83 -11.06 -15.57
N SER A 424 12.50 -11.14 -14.42
CA SER A 424 13.73 -11.91 -14.27
C SER A 424 13.67 -12.84 -13.06
N ASN A 425 14.58 -13.82 -13.03
CA ASN A 425 14.79 -14.68 -11.87
C ASN A 425 13.49 -15.29 -11.33
N GLY A 426 12.67 -15.88 -12.20
CA GLY A 426 11.44 -16.59 -11.82
C GLY A 426 10.26 -15.70 -11.43
N SER A 427 10.26 -14.42 -11.82
CA SER A 427 9.12 -13.52 -11.58
C SER A 427 7.88 -13.87 -12.39
N GLN A 428 6.70 -13.87 -11.77
CA GLN A 428 5.47 -14.33 -12.40
C GLN A 428 4.33 -13.31 -12.31
N VAL A 429 3.52 -13.26 -13.36
CA VAL A 429 2.22 -12.56 -13.36
C VAL A 429 1.16 -13.58 -13.73
N ILE A 430 0.20 -13.77 -12.81
CA ILE A 430 -0.67 -14.94 -12.78
C ILE A 430 -2.13 -14.52 -12.64
N THR A 431 -2.99 -15.01 -13.55
CA THR A 431 -4.45 -14.84 -13.55
C THR A 431 -5.18 -16.18 -13.65
N ASP A 432 -4.54 -17.22 -13.13
CA ASP A 432 -5.00 -18.60 -13.24
C ASP A 432 -6.32 -18.88 -12.51
N ILE A 433 -6.91 -20.03 -12.83
CA ILE A 433 -7.94 -20.65 -12.00
C ILE A 433 -7.52 -22.01 -11.47
N SER A 434 -7.80 -22.24 -10.19
CA SER A 434 -7.76 -23.53 -9.51
C SER A 434 -9.14 -23.91 -8.93
N GLY A 435 -10.10 -22.97 -8.94
CA GLY A 435 -11.50 -23.14 -8.56
C GLY A 435 -12.47 -23.25 -9.76
N GLU A 436 -13.72 -22.85 -9.57
CA GLU A 436 -14.75 -22.78 -10.62
C GLU A 436 -14.92 -21.34 -11.12
N GLY A 437 -14.77 -21.11 -12.43
CA GLY A 437 -14.78 -19.78 -13.05
C GLY A 437 -13.87 -19.75 -14.27
N ASN A 438 -13.68 -18.62 -14.94
CA ASN A 438 -12.69 -18.49 -16.01
C ASN A 438 -11.40 -17.82 -15.49
N ALA A 439 -10.26 -18.20 -16.07
CA ALA A 439 -9.00 -17.49 -15.88
C ALA A 439 -9.09 -16.08 -16.47
N GLY A 440 -8.36 -15.18 -15.82
CA GLY A 440 -8.36 -13.78 -16.12
C GLY A 440 -7.40 -13.44 -17.24
N ASN A 441 -7.55 -12.26 -17.82
CA ASN A 441 -6.70 -11.83 -18.93
C ASN A 441 -5.45 -11.09 -18.44
N ILE A 442 -4.35 -11.27 -19.16
CA ILE A 442 -3.13 -10.47 -19.00
C ILE A 442 -2.97 -9.60 -20.25
N THR A 443 -2.90 -8.28 -20.07
CA THR A 443 -2.66 -7.32 -21.15
C THR A 443 -1.39 -6.53 -20.85
N VAL A 444 -0.44 -6.55 -21.78
CA VAL A 444 0.84 -5.84 -21.64
C VAL A 444 1.08 -4.95 -22.85
N GLN A 445 1.33 -3.68 -22.60
CA GLN A 445 1.74 -2.70 -23.61
C GLN A 445 3.08 -2.09 -23.18
N ALA A 446 4.13 -2.34 -23.95
CA ALA A 446 5.44 -1.72 -23.72
C ALA A 446 6.21 -1.42 -25.01
N LYS A 447 7.33 -0.73 -24.95
CA LYS A 447 8.25 -0.64 -26.10
C LYS A 447 9.14 -1.87 -26.17
N SER A 448 9.65 -2.29 -25.01
CA SER A 448 10.49 -3.48 -24.86
C SER A 448 9.96 -4.35 -23.73
N ILE A 449 9.86 -5.66 -23.99
CA ILE A 449 9.47 -6.67 -23.01
C ILE A 449 10.54 -7.75 -23.01
N GLU A 450 11.13 -8.01 -21.84
CA GLU A 450 12.09 -9.08 -21.60
C GLU A 450 11.61 -9.99 -20.47
N LEU A 451 11.47 -11.28 -20.75
CA LEU A 451 11.26 -12.32 -19.74
C LEU A 451 12.48 -13.23 -19.77
N THR A 452 13.19 -13.37 -18.66
CA THR A 452 14.46 -14.11 -18.63
C THR A 452 14.64 -14.93 -17.36
N GLY A 453 15.17 -16.13 -17.54
CA GLY A 453 15.63 -16.98 -16.45
C GLY A 453 14.52 -17.72 -15.70
N THR A 454 14.98 -18.51 -14.74
CA THR A 454 14.16 -19.28 -13.81
C THR A 454 14.69 -19.07 -12.39
N PHE A 455 13.87 -19.38 -11.40
CA PHE A 455 14.26 -19.45 -10.00
C PHE A 455 13.94 -20.83 -9.44
N ALA A 456 14.92 -21.49 -8.83
CA ALA A 456 14.70 -22.76 -8.17
C ALA A 456 14.56 -22.55 -6.66
N ASN A 457 13.46 -23.02 -6.08
CA ASN A 457 13.39 -23.32 -4.65
C ASN A 457 13.56 -24.85 -4.46
N ASP A 458 13.73 -25.32 -3.22
CA ASP A 458 14.17 -26.68 -2.87
C ASP A 458 13.42 -27.86 -3.55
N SER A 459 12.26 -27.63 -4.19
CA SER A 459 11.48 -28.65 -4.90
C SER A 459 10.93 -28.23 -6.26
N GLU A 460 10.94 -26.95 -6.60
CA GLU A 460 10.24 -26.41 -7.78
C GLU A 460 11.09 -25.37 -8.52
N GLN A 461 10.94 -25.33 -9.84
CA GLN A 461 11.54 -24.32 -10.70
C GLN A 461 10.44 -23.42 -11.23
N PHE A 462 10.56 -22.13 -10.96
CA PHE A 462 9.65 -21.09 -11.42
C PHE A 462 10.27 -20.38 -12.62
N SER A 463 9.60 -20.42 -13.76
CA SER A 463 9.97 -19.60 -14.91
C SER A 463 9.53 -18.16 -14.70
N SER A 464 10.32 -17.23 -15.26
CA SER A 464 9.84 -15.85 -15.44
C SER A 464 8.70 -15.86 -16.47
N SER A 465 7.49 -15.45 -16.07
CA SER A 465 6.29 -15.85 -16.83
C SER A 465 5.08 -14.91 -16.80
N PHE A 466 4.28 -15.01 -17.87
CA PHE A 466 2.85 -14.67 -17.89
C PHE A 466 2.01 -15.95 -17.92
N PHE A 467 1.16 -16.16 -16.92
CA PHE A 467 0.27 -17.33 -16.82
C PHE A 467 -1.20 -16.92 -16.67
N ALA A 468 -2.03 -17.46 -17.57
CA ALA A 468 -3.48 -17.34 -17.55
C ALA A 468 -4.11 -18.72 -17.71
N ASP A 469 -3.59 -19.68 -16.96
CA ASP A 469 -3.83 -21.11 -17.09
C ASP A 469 -5.08 -21.57 -16.33
N VAL A 470 -5.59 -22.74 -16.72
CA VAL A 470 -6.54 -23.53 -15.93
C VAL A 470 -5.75 -24.63 -15.23
N ASN A 471 -5.53 -24.51 -13.93
CA ASN A 471 -4.81 -25.51 -13.14
C ASN A 471 -5.59 -26.83 -13.05
N GLN A 472 -4.92 -27.88 -12.56
CA GLN A 472 -5.45 -29.26 -12.58
C GLN A 472 -6.85 -29.41 -11.93
N THR A 473 -7.15 -28.60 -10.92
CA THR A 473 -8.46 -28.59 -10.24
C THR A 473 -9.44 -27.58 -10.82
N GLY A 474 -8.98 -26.69 -11.70
CA GLY A 474 -9.76 -25.60 -12.27
C GLY A 474 -10.84 -26.07 -13.26
N ILE A 475 -11.99 -25.42 -13.23
CA ILE A 475 -13.11 -25.67 -14.14
C ILE A 475 -13.53 -24.35 -14.79
N GLY A 476 -13.10 -24.17 -16.05
CA GLY A 476 -13.50 -23.05 -16.92
C GLY A 476 -12.45 -22.76 -17.97
N ASN A 477 -12.59 -21.67 -18.73
CA ASN A 477 -11.67 -21.39 -19.84
C ASN A 477 -10.39 -20.70 -19.33
N GLY A 478 -9.26 -21.01 -19.99
CA GLY A 478 -8.01 -20.26 -19.87
C GLY A 478 -8.18 -18.81 -20.31
N GLY A 479 -7.40 -17.92 -19.71
CA GLY A 479 -7.48 -16.49 -19.93
C GLY A 479 -6.73 -16.05 -21.18
N THR A 480 -7.01 -14.88 -21.72
CA THR A 480 -6.29 -14.37 -22.89
C THR A 480 -5.05 -13.60 -22.46
N ILE A 481 -3.91 -13.88 -23.11
CA ILE A 481 -2.69 -13.09 -22.97
C ILE A 481 -2.51 -12.24 -24.24
N THR A 482 -2.54 -10.92 -24.08
CA THR A 482 -2.36 -9.95 -25.16
C THR A 482 -1.11 -9.11 -24.90
N ILE A 483 -0.18 -9.11 -25.86
CA ILE A 483 1.07 -8.36 -25.79
C ILE A 483 1.18 -7.46 -27.01
N GLU A 484 1.34 -6.16 -26.77
CA GLU A 484 1.69 -5.17 -27.79
C GLU A 484 3.05 -4.56 -27.44
N THR A 485 4.02 -4.69 -28.35
CA THR A 485 5.38 -4.21 -28.11
C THR A 485 6.11 -3.77 -29.38
N GLU A 486 7.28 -3.14 -29.26
CA GLU A 486 8.23 -3.06 -30.38
C GLU A 486 9.09 -4.32 -30.41
N GLN A 487 9.63 -4.72 -29.25
CA GLN A 487 10.51 -5.87 -29.10
C GLN A 487 10.05 -6.79 -27.96
N LEU A 488 10.01 -8.09 -28.24
CA LEU A 488 9.74 -9.14 -27.24
C LEU A 488 10.92 -10.12 -27.20
N LEU A 489 11.56 -10.26 -26.04
CA LEU A 489 12.59 -11.26 -25.78
C LEU A 489 12.11 -12.20 -24.68
N LEU A 490 12.10 -13.50 -24.96
CA LEU A 490 11.97 -14.55 -23.95
C LEU A 490 13.23 -15.40 -23.98
N SER A 491 13.95 -15.52 -22.87
CA SER A 491 15.16 -16.34 -22.80
C SER A 491 15.25 -17.21 -21.54
N ASP A 492 16.15 -18.20 -21.59
CA ASP A 492 16.64 -18.93 -20.42
C ASP A 492 15.53 -19.60 -19.57
N GLY A 493 14.56 -20.22 -20.23
CA GLY A 493 13.45 -20.94 -19.59
C GLY A 493 12.21 -20.11 -19.30
N ALA A 494 12.18 -18.83 -19.70
CA ALA A 494 11.00 -17.98 -19.59
C ALA A 494 9.79 -18.53 -20.37
N GLN A 495 8.57 -18.19 -19.93
CA GLN A 495 7.34 -18.78 -20.47
C GLN A 495 6.17 -17.80 -20.59
N ILE A 496 5.37 -17.97 -21.65
CA ILE A 496 4.02 -17.41 -21.74
C ILE A 496 3.06 -18.59 -21.89
N SER A 497 2.09 -18.75 -20.97
CA SER A 497 1.14 -19.86 -21.00
C SER A 497 -0.30 -19.41 -20.78
N SER A 498 -1.18 -19.93 -21.62
CA SER A 498 -2.62 -19.95 -21.38
C SER A 498 -3.18 -21.33 -21.70
N SER A 499 -2.66 -22.32 -20.98
CA SER A 499 -2.95 -23.74 -21.13
C SER A 499 -4.09 -24.19 -20.22
N THR A 500 -4.60 -25.38 -20.46
CA THR A 500 -5.55 -26.06 -19.58
C THR A 500 -4.99 -27.41 -19.11
N PHE A 501 -4.83 -27.53 -17.80
CA PHE A 501 -4.54 -28.76 -17.06
C PHE A 501 -5.82 -29.33 -16.43
N GLY A 502 -6.84 -28.48 -16.27
CA GLY A 502 -8.15 -28.82 -15.73
C GLY A 502 -9.17 -29.12 -16.82
N GLN A 503 -10.34 -28.51 -16.71
CA GLN A 503 -11.47 -28.73 -17.62
C GLN A 503 -11.81 -27.47 -18.41
N VAL A 504 -12.35 -27.68 -19.62
CA VAL A 504 -12.66 -26.67 -20.64
C VAL A 504 -11.39 -26.20 -21.37
N ASN A 505 -11.47 -25.11 -22.14
CA ASN A 505 -10.49 -24.80 -23.19
C ASN A 505 -9.29 -24.02 -22.65
N ALA A 506 -8.15 -24.17 -23.32
CA ALA A 506 -7.03 -23.25 -23.20
C ALA A 506 -7.43 -21.83 -23.69
N GLY A 507 -6.67 -20.81 -23.31
CA GLY A 507 -6.91 -19.43 -23.73
C GLY A 507 -5.99 -18.97 -24.85
N LEU A 508 -6.35 -17.85 -25.48
CA LEU A 508 -5.64 -17.26 -26.61
C LEU A 508 -4.33 -16.61 -26.14
N VAL A 509 -3.26 -16.81 -26.92
CA VAL A 509 -2.05 -15.97 -26.82
C VAL A 509 -1.92 -15.13 -28.08
N SER A 510 -1.89 -13.82 -27.95
CA SER A 510 -1.81 -12.86 -29.06
C SER A 510 -0.66 -11.88 -28.84
N ILE A 511 0.34 -11.94 -29.72
CA ILE A 511 1.53 -11.09 -29.69
C ILE A 511 1.59 -10.24 -30.96
N LEU A 512 1.63 -8.93 -30.77
CA LEU A 512 1.90 -7.95 -31.80
C LEU A 512 3.20 -7.20 -31.43
N ALA A 513 4.30 -7.57 -32.09
CA ALA A 513 5.57 -6.85 -31.96
C ALA A 513 5.84 -6.07 -33.24
N THR A 514 6.15 -4.77 -33.15
CA THR A 514 6.37 -3.99 -34.38
C THR A 514 7.76 -4.16 -34.98
N ASP A 515 8.73 -4.72 -34.27
CA ASP A 515 10.11 -4.98 -34.73
C ASP A 515 10.49 -6.46 -34.63
N SER A 516 10.60 -7.02 -33.42
CA SER A 516 11.10 -8.39 -33.24
C SER A 516 10.39 -9.19 -32.15
N VAL A 517 10.36 -10.51 -32.35
CA VAL A 517 10.08 -11.53 -31.33
C VAL A 517 11.26 -12.50 -31.33
N GLU A 518 11.92 -12.64 -30.18
CA GLU A 518 13.09 -13.50 -30.00
C GLU A 518 12.83 -14.50 -28.87
N LEU A 519 12.89 -15.79 -29.19
CA LEU A 519 12.73 -16.89 -28.25
C LEU A 519 14.04 -17.67 -28.15
N LEU A 520 14.73 -17.62 -27.01
CA LEU A 520 16.04 -18.23 -26.78
C LEU A 520 16.01 -19.25 -25.63
N GLY A 521 15.71 -20.51 -25.93
CA GLY A 521 15.48 -21.55 -24.92
C GLY A 521 14.24 -21.27 -24.05
N SER A 522 13.15 -20.80 -24.66
CA SER A 522 11.93 -20.34 -23.99
C SER A 522 10.66 -20.83 -24.70
N SER A 523 9.49 -20.63 -24.09
CA SER A 523 8.25 -21.23 -24.59
C SER A 523 7.03 -20.29 -24.60
N ILE A 524 6.23 -20.38 -25.66
CA ILE A 524 4.87 -19.81 -25.76
C ILE A 524 3.88 -20.95 -25.95
N ILE A 525 2.89 -21.07 -25.06
CA ILE A 525 2.08 -22.29 -24.94
C ILE A 525 0.59 -21.96 -24.77
N SER A 526 -0.26 -22.66 -25.52
CA SER A 526 -1.72 -22.70 -25.34
C SER A 526 -2.21 -24.15 -25.50
N ASN A 527 -1.82 -25.01 -24.56
CA ASN A 527 -2.00 -26.46 -24.69
C ASN A 527 -3.20 -26.96 -23.88
N VAL A 528 -3.67 -28.16 -24.23
CA VAL A 528 -4.40 -29.05 -23.31
C VAL A 528 -3.40 -30.07 -22.81
N VAL A 529 -2.98 -29.93 -21.55
CA VAL A 529 -1.91 -30.75 -20.96
C VAL A 529 -2.42 -32.15 -20.59
N GLU A 530 -1.53 -33.11 -20.32
CA GLU A 530 -1.89 -34.46 -19.90
C GLU A 530 -2.84 -34.42 -18.69
N GLY A 531 -3.98 -35.11 -18.80
CA GLY A 531 -5.05 -35.09 -17.80
C GLY A 531 -6.10 -34.00 -18.00
N GLY A 532 -5.81 -32.96 -18.78
CA GLY A 532 -6.75 -31.89 -19.13
C GLY A 532 -7.82 -32.33 -20.16
N THR A 533 -8.96 -31.65 -20.17
CA THR A 533 -10.04 -31.89 -21.15
C THR A 533 -10.61 -30.58 -21.69
N GLY A 534 -10.48 -30.37 -22.99
CA GLY A 534 -10.96 -29.20 -23.74
C GLY A 534 -10.14 -29.02 -25.02
N ASN A 535 -10.33 -27.89 -25.71
CA ASN A 535 -9.54 -27.60 -26.91
C ASN A 535 -8.36 -26.70 -26.57
N ALA A 536 -7.22 -26.98 -27.18
CA ALA A 536 -6.11 -26.03 -27.25
C ALA A 536 -6.56 -24.80 -28.07
N ASN A 537 -5.96 -23.65 -27.82
CA ASN A 537 -6.38 -22.40 -28.44
C ASN A 537 -5.23 -21.79 -29.24
N THR A 538 -5.51 -20.69 -29.90
CA THR A 538 -4.62 -20.16 -30.93
C THR A 538 -3.44 -19.43 -30.28
N VAL A 539 -2.26 -19.58 -30.89
CA VAL A 539 -1.13 -18.67 -30.68
C VAL A 539 -0.96 -17.80 -31.93
N ASN A 540 -1.14 -16.49 -31.80
CA ASN A 540 -0.94 -15.52 -32.87
C ASN A 540 0.33 -14.71 -32.61
N ILE A 541 1.21 -14.64 -33.60
CA ILE A 541 2.40 -13.78 -33.57
C ILE A 541 2.46 -12.95 -34.85
N GLU A 542 2.41 -11.62 -34.72
CA GLU A 542 2.67 -10.67 -35.79
C GLU A 542 3.93 -9.86 -35.47
N THR A 543 4.94 -9.92 -36.34
CA THR A 543 6.22 -9.20 -36.17
C THR A 543 6.92 -8.87 -37.48
N GLN A 544 7.99 -8.08 -37.48
CA GLN A 544 8.88 -8.02 -38.65
C GLN A 544 9.84 -9.20 -38.65
N ASN A 545 10.50 -9.46 -37.51
CA ASN A 545 11.52 -10.48 -37.39
C ASN A 545 11.17 -11.47 -36.26
N LEU A 546 11.06 -12.76 -36.60
CA LEU A 546 10.91 -13.83 -35.62
C LEU A 546 12.18 -14.67 -35.56
N LEU A 547 12.81 -14.74 -34.39
CA LEU A 547 13.91 -15.67 -34.09
C LEU A 547 13.43 -16.71 -33.07
N VAL A 548 13.55 -17.99 -33.41
CA VAL A 548 13.31 -19.11 -32.51
C VAL A 548 14.60 -19.92 -32.42
N SER A 549 15.31 -19.85 -31.29
CA SER A 549 16.58 -20.52 -31.09
C SER A 549 16.71 -21.29 -29.78
N GLY A 550 17.77 -22.09 -29.65
CA GLY A 550 18.12 -22.74 -28.39
C GLY A 550 17.10 -23.77 -27.88
N GLY A 551 16.31 -24.36 -28.78
CA GLY A 551 15.26 -25.31 -28.40
C GLY A 551 13.93 -24.67 -27.96
N SER A 552 13.74 -23.38 -28.25
CA SER A 552 12.48 -22.68 -27.98
C SER A 552 11.26 -23.31 -28.64
N GLN A 553 10.09 -23.14 -28.02
CA GLN A 553 8.85 -23.80 -28.42
C GLN A 553 7.69 -22.81 -28.58
N ILE A 554 6.91 -22.97 -29.64
CA ILE A 554 5.61 -22.33 -29.82
C ILE A 554 4.59 -23.45 -29.98
N GLN A 555 3.62 -23.55 -29.07
CA GLN A 555 2.77 -24.73 -28.95
C GLN A 555 1.28 -24.40 -28.82
N SER A 556 0.47 -25.23 -29.46
CA SER A 556 -0.98 -25.29 -29.35
C SER A 556 -1.43 -26.74 -29.52
N LEU A 557 -0.98 -27.58 -28.58
CA LEU A 557 -1.08 -29.04 -28.63
C LEU A 557 -2.13 -29.56 -27.66
N THR A 558 -2.67 -30.75 -27.96
CA THR A 558 -3.52 -31.49 -27.03
C THR A 558 -2.86 -32.81 -26.68
N PHE A 559 -2.34 -32.91 -25.46
CA PHE A 559 -1.85 -34.14 -24.83
C PHE A 559 -2.96 -34.85 -24.04
N GLY A 560 -3.97 -34.10 -23.57
CA GLY A 560 -5.19 -34.61 -22.94
C GLY A 560 -6.30 -34.96 -23.95
N ASN A 561 -7.54 -34.59 -23.62
CA ASN A 561 -8.71 -34.84 -24.49
C ASN A 561 -9.22 -33.55 -25.17
N GLY A 562 -9.29 -33.55 -26.50
CA GLY A 562 -9.90 -32.51 -27.31
C GLY A 562 -9.09 -32.21 -28.57
N ASP A 563 -9.41 -31.12 -29.25
CA ASP A 563 -8.74 -30.73 -30.48
C ASP A 563 -7.52 -29.84 -30.20
N ALA A 564 -6.45 -30.01 -30.98
CA ALA A 564 -5.32 -29.09 -31.00
C ALA A 564 -5.75 -27.75 -31.63
N GLY A 565 -5.07 -26.66 -31.27
CA GLY A 565 -5.37 -25.33 -31.80
C GLY A 565 -4.47 -24.97 -32.98
N ASN A 566 -4.44 -23.67 -33.30
CA ASN A 566 -3.66 -23.14 -34.42
C ASN A 566 -2.46 -22.33 -33.92
N ILE A 567 -1.38 -22.32 -34.73
CA ILE A 567 -0.29 -21.37 -34.58
C ILE A 567 -0.27 -20.51 -35.85
N ASN A 568 -0.54 -19.22 -35.71
CA ASN A 568 -0.54 -18.26 -36.82
C ASN A 568 0.64 -17.31 -36.66
N ILE A 569 1.57 -17.34 -37.61
CA ILE A 569 2.74 -16.46 -37.62
C ILE A 569 2.69 -15.59 -38.87
N LYS A 570 2.78 -14.28 -38.68
CA LYS A 570 2.92 -13.28 -39.74
C LYS A 570 4.20 -12.50 -39.49
N ALA A 571 5.23 -12.79 -40.27
CA ALA A 571 6.54 -12.14 -40.17
C ALA A 571 7.14 -11.80 -41.53
N GLN A 572 8.02 -10.80 -41.59
CA GLN A 572 8.83 -10.52 -42.79
C GLN A 572 10.01 -11.49 -42.90
N SER A 573 10.62 -11.83 -41.76
CA SER A 573 11.68 -12.83 -41.66
C SER A 573 11.41 -13.80 -40.50
N ILE A 574 11.75 -15.07 -40.70
CA ILE A 574 11.66 -16.13 -39.69
C ILE A 574 12.98 -16.89 -39.73
N ASP A 575 13.70 -16.93 -38.60
CA ASP A 575 14.89 -17.74 -38.41
C ASP A 575 14.66 -18.75 -37.27
N ILE A 576 14.88 -20.03 -37.55
CA ILE A 576 14.68 -21.13 -36.60
C ILE A 576 15.98 -21.93 -36.54
N THR A 577 16.67 -21.89 -35.39
CA THR A 577 18.02 -22.45 -35.23
C THR A 577 18.21 -23.15 -33.89
N GLY A 578 19.30 -23.90 -33.77
CA GLY A 578 19.65 -24.56 -32.51
C GLY A 578 18.73 -25.73 -32.14
N THR A 579 19.08 -26.41 -31.07
CA THR A 579 18.32 -27.50 -30.45
C THR A 579 18.41 -27.31 -28.94
N SER A 580 17.45 -27.86 -28.20
CA SER A 580 17.57 -27.96 -26.73
C SER A 580 18.84 -28.72 -26.35
N THR A 581 19.43 -28.40 -25.19
CA THR A 581 20.61 -29.11 -24.66
C THR A 581 20.35 -30.59 -24.37
N ASP A 582 19.08 -31.02 -24.29
CA ASP A 582 18.66 -32.41 -24.11
C ASP A 582 18.35 -33.16 -25.43
N GLY A 583 18.39 -32.48 -26.57
CA GLY A 583 18.18 -33.07 -27.89
C GLY A 583 16.73 -33.48 -28.23
N LEU A 584 15.73 -33.01 -27.47
CA LEU A 584 14.30 -33.33 -27.70
C LEU A 584 13.47 -32.23 -28.36
N GLY A 585 14.11 -31.16 -28.86
CA GLY A 585 13.47 -30.07 -29.60
C GLY A 585 13.86 -30.06 -31.07
#